data_AF-A0A2D7PF88-F1
#
_entry.id   AF-A0A2D7PF88-F1
#
_cell.length_a   1.000
_cell.length_b   1.000
_cell.length_c   1.000
_cell.angle_alpha   90.00
_cell.angle_beta   90.00
_cell.angle_gamma   90.00
#
_symmetry.space_group_name_H-M   'P 1'
#
loop_
_entity.id
_entity.type
_entity.pdbx_description
1 polymer ?
#
loop_
_entity_poly.entity_id
_entity_poly.type
_entity_poly.pdbx_seq_one_letter_code
_entity_poly.pdbx_strand_id
1 'polypeptide(L)'
;MASQYTDNSGIELIGVGEQSGTWGTTTNNNLEIIDKALNGVTDVAVTGAMNITVTDGDKTSNGHTRVLKLTNGGGGASILTIHPDDREAFYIVHNGSGSTVTFKQRAANTGVAVPDGAKAFIYADGKGTNNADVFDLLSDISTGGTKVTQAELALLAGGSTIGTTAVAAGDGILTNDGGTMRQTTAATFSTYFNQNLVEVKSLATISGALDVIAGAATSVYQQVVVSSGTQTINVQTDNLVAGQYVIIDKKTSANSMTINWNAGDGSTALSGDNVSRGISLGSSAELAIGIYNGTSFSFTETVKF
;
A
#
# COMPACT_ATOMS: atom_id res chain seq x y z
N MET A 1 1.14 -26.35 59.22
CA MET A 1 0.61 -26.64 57.87
C MET A 1 1.48 -25.92 56.86
N ALA A 2 1.60 -26.43 55.64
CA ALA A 2 2.20 -25.68 54.55
C ALA A 2 1.18 -24.67 53.99
N SER A 3 1.61 -23.46 53.65
CA SER A 3 0.79 -22.47 52.97
C SER A 3 0.36 -22.98 51.59
N GLN A 4 -0.82 -22.55 51.15
CA GLN A 4 -1.35 -22.78 49.80
C GLN A 4 -1.43 -21.45 49.07
N TYR A 5 -1.35 -21.47 47.74
CA TYR A 5 -1.30 -20.26 46.93
C TYR A 5 -2.16 -20.43 45.68
N THR A 6 -2.62 -19.32 45.09
CA THR A 6 -3.25 -19.35 43.76
C THR A 6 -2.26 -19.74 42.68
N ASP A 7 -2.74 -20.41 41.63
CA ASP A 7 -1.89 -21.03 40.62
C ASP A 7 -1.13 -20.02 39.73
N ASN A 8 -1.75 -18.89 39.38
CA ASN A 8 -1.17 -17.97 38.38
C ASN A 8 -0.43 -16.78 38.99
N SER A 9 -0.87 -16.28 40.15
CA SER A 9 -0.38 -15.04 40.75
C SER A 9 0.27 -15.23 42.12
N GLY A 10 0.28 -16.46 42.65
CA GLY A 10 0.95 -16.79 43.92
C GLY A 10 0.35 -16.10 45.15
N ILE A 11 -0.95 -15.82 45.14
CA ILE A 11 -1.64 -15.18 46.28
C ILE A 11 -1.84 -16.24 47.36
N GLU A 12 -1.38 -15.97 48.58
CA GLU A 12 -1.54 -16.90 49.70
C GLU A 12 -3.02 -17.09 50.06
N LEU A 13 -3.43 -18.35 50.14
CA LEU A 13 -4.75 -18.78 50.57
C LEU A 13 -4.73 -19.05 52.07
N ILE A 14 -5.86 -18.83 52.72
CA ILE A 14 -6.05 -19.15 54.14
C ILE A 14 -5.85 -20.66 54.35
N GLY A 15 -4.98 -21.02 55.30
CA GLY A 15 -4.60 -22.40 55.56
C GLY A 15 -5.73 -23.26 56.13
N VAL A 16 -5.65 -24.57 55.91
CA VAL A 16 -6.64 -25.54 56.41
C VAL A 16 -6.70 -25.51 57.94
N GLY A 17 -7.82 -25.05 58.52
CA GLY A 17 -8.00 -24.94 59.98
C GLY A 17 -7.81 -23.52 60.53
N GLU A 18 -7.33 -22.58 59.71
CA GLU A 18 -7.37 -21.15 60.00
C GLU A 18 -8.70 -20.56 59.52
N GLN A 19 -9.32 -19.68 60.32
CA GLN A 19 -10.59 -19.01 59.99
C GLN A 19 -11.65 -19.97 59.39
N SER A 20 -11.70 -21.18 59.97
CA SER A 20 -12.48 -22.32 59.47
C SER A 20 -13.97 -22.01 59.39
N GLY A 21 -14.59 -22.41 58.28
CA GLY A 21 -16.01 -22.21 58.00
C GLY A 21 -16.25 -21.40 56.72
N THR A 22 -17.43 -20.82 56.60
CA THR A 22 -17.88 -20.10 55.40
C THR A 22 -16.96 -18.93 55.05
N TRP A 23 -16.38 -18.25 56.04
CA TRP A 23 -15.54 -17.08 55.80
C TRP A 23 -14.24 -17.42 55.09
N GLY A 24 -13.45 -18.37 55.63
CA GLY A 24 -12.22 -18.81 54.98
C GLY A 24 -12.44 -19.39 53.58
N THR A 25 -13.53 -20.14 53.40
CA THR A 25 -13.90 -20.71 52.10
C THR A 25 -14.26 -19.64 51.08
N THR A 26 -15.15 -18.70 51.44
CA THR A 26 -15.57 -17.62 50.54
C THR A 26 -14.41 -16.70 50.19
N THR A 27 -13.54 -16.38 51.15
CA THR A 27 -12.34 -15.58 50.90
C THR A 27 -11.42 -16.28 49.91
N ASN A 28 -11.09 -17.56 50.14
CA ASN A 28 -10.23 -18.32 49.21
C ASN A 28 -10.86 -18.43 47.81
N ASN A 29 -12.17 -18.66 47.70
CA ASN A 29 -12.86 -18.67 46.40
C ASN A 29 -12.74 -17.31 45.67
N ASN A 30 -12.91 -16.20 46.38
CA ASN A 30 -12.77 -14.86 45.80
C ASN A 30 -11.33 -14.60 45.34
N LEU A 31 -10.33 -15.04 46.11
CA LEU A 31 -8.91 -14.91 45.73
C LEU A 31 -8.60 -15.70 44.45
N GLU A 32 -9.15 -16.91 44.32
CA GLU A 32 -9.04 -17.70 43.09
C GLU A 32 -9.77 -17.07 41.89
N ILE A 33 -10.94 -16.46 42.11
CA ILE A 33 -11.67 -15.73 41.05
C ILE A 33 -10.82 -14.54 40.56
N ILE A 34 -10.21 -13.79 41.47
CA ILE A 34 -9.30 -12.67 41.12
C ILE A 34 -8.11 -13.20 40.33
N ASP A 35 -7.48 -14.29 40.77
CA ASP A 35 -6.35 -14.91 40.08
C ASP A 35 -6.71 -15.28 38.62
N LYS A 36 -7.86 -15.94 38.43
CA LYS A 36 -8.37 -16.28 37.10
C LYS A 36 -8.72 -15.04 36.26
N ALA A 37 -9.27 -14.00 36.88
CA ALA A 37 -9.64 -12.77 36.20
C ALA A 37 -8.43 -11.97 35.69
N LEU A 38 -7.29 -12.08 36.37
CA LEU A 38 -6.06 -11.39 35.99
C LEU A 38 -5.28 -12.18 34.93
N ASN A 39 -5.01 -13.46 35.18
CA ASN A 39 -4.03 -14.24 34.42
C ASN A 39 -4.57 -15.59 33.91
N GLY A 40 -5.85 -15.88 34.15
CA GLY A 40 -6.43 -17.17 33.82
C GLY A 40 -6.54 -17.41 32.32
N VAL A 41 -6.27 -18.66 31.94
CA VAL A 41 -6.50 -19.23 30.61
C VAL A 41 -7.43 -20.43 30.79
N THR A 42 -8.47 -20.53 29.95
CA THR A 42 -9.39 -21.68 29.99
C THR A 42 -9.42 -22.38 28.66
N ASP A 43 -9.24 -23.71 28.70
CA ASP A 43 -9.58 -24.58 27.59
C ASP A 43 -11.10 -24.81 27.59
N VAL A 44 -11.74 -24.50 26.46
CA VAL A 44 -13.18 -24.67 26.25
C VAL A 44 -13.36 -25.74 25.19
N ALA A 45 -13.80 -26.93 25.60
CA ALA A 45 -14.16 -27.99 24.67
C ALA A 45 -15.49 -27.64 23.99
N VAL A 46 -15.44 -27.33 22.69
CA VAL A 46 -16.61 -26.91 21.92
C VAL A 46 -17.37 -28.15 21.46
N THR A 47 -18.52 -28.41 22.08
CA THR A 47 -19.39 -29.57 21.79
C THR A 47 -20.71 -29.18 21.12
N GLY A 48 -20.93 -27.90 20.87
CA GLY A 48 -22.20 -27.32 20.43
C GLY A 48 -22.36 -25.89 20.95
N ALA A 49 -23.57 -25.33 20.78
CA ALA A 49 -23.88 -24.03 21.37
C ALA A 49 -23.78 -24.09 22.91
N MET A 50 -23.06 -23.14 23.50
CA MET A 50 -22.79 -23.11 24.94
C MET A 50 -22.56 -21.68 25.44
N ASN A 51 -22.48 -21.51 26.75
CA ASN A 51 -22.24 -20.20 27.36
C ASN A 51 -20.82 -20.08 27.91
N ILE A 52 -20.29 -18.86 27.81
CA ILE A 52 -19.16 -18.37 28.59
C ILE A 52 -19.77 -17.57 29.74
N THR A 53 -19.95 -18.23 30.88
CA THR A 53 -20.73 -17.73 32.00
C THR A 53 -19.83 -17.29 33.14
N VAL A 54 -20.23 -16.21 33.80
CA VAL A 54 -19.84 -15.93 35.18
C VAL A 54 -21.06 -16.07 36.08
N THR A 55 -20.90 -16.81 37.17
CA THR A 55 -21.88 -16.94 38.25
C THR A 55 -21.27 -16.41 39.53
N ASP A 56 -22.06 -15.68 40.31
CA ASP A 56 -21.59 -15.02 41.53
C ASP A 56 -20.99 -16.01 42.53
N GLY A 57 -19.75 -15.72 42.94
CA GLY A 57 -19.01 -16.53 43.91
C GLY A 57 -18.55 -17.92 43.41
N ASP A 58 -18.82 -18.26 42.15
CA ASP A 58 -18.42 -19.54 41.57
C ASP A 58 -17.04 -19.46 40.91
N LYS A 59 -16.02 -19.89 41.64
CA LYS A 59 -14.64 -19.98 41.13
C LYS A 59 -14.47 -20.90 39.92
N THR A 60 -15.45 -21.74 39.59
CA THR A 60 -15.39 -22.67 38.46
C THR A 60 -15.93 -22.10 37.15
N SER A 61 -16.59 -20.94 37.19
CA SER A 61 -17.12 -20.26 36.01
C SER A 61 -16.05 -20.00 34.94
N ASN A 62 -16.33 -20.44 33.71
CA ASN A 62 -15.41 -20.38 32.57
C ASN A 62 -15.21 -18.96 32.01
N GLY A 63 -16.14 -18.03 32.28
CA GLY A 63 -16.06 -16.64 31.85
C GLY A 63 -15.21 -15.74 32.73
N HIS A 64 -14.60 -16.26 33.81
CA HIS A 64 -13.69 -15.46 34.63
C HIS A 64 -12.37 -15.17 33.93
N THR A 65 -11.91 -16.01 33.00
CA THR A 65 -10.62 -15.88 32.35
C THR A 65 -10.62 -14.82 31.24
N ARG A 66 -9.43 -14.37 30.82
CA ARG A 66 -9.26 -13.42 29.70
C ARG A 66 -8.82 -14.09 28.41
N VAL A 67 -8.34 -15.32 28.48
CA VAL A 67 -7.93 -16.09 27.31
C VAL A 67 -8.76 -17.36 27.21
N LEU A 68 -9.44 -17.53 26.08
CA LEU A 68 -10.23 -18.71 25.75
C LEU A 68 -9.52 -19.51 24.66
N LYS A 69 -9.13 -20.75 24.98
CA LYS A 69 -8.58 -21.71 24.02
C LYS A 69 -9.68 -22.68 23.64
N LEU A 70 -10.23 -22.53 22.46
CA LEU A 70 -11.31 -23.41 21.99
C LEU A 70 -10.69 -24.68 21.42
N THR A 71 -11.15 -25.83 21.89
CA THR A 71 -10.67 -27.15 21.47
C THR A 71 -11.84 -27.97 20.92
N ASN A 72 -11.54 -28.96 20.09
CA ASN A 72 -12.56 -29.79 19.47
C ASN A 72 -13.18 -30.74 20.51
N GLY A 73 -14.48 -30.58 20.78
CA GLY A 73 -15.27 -31.48 21.62
C GLY A 73 -16.09 -32.52 20.84
N GLY A 74 -15.90 -32.62 19.51
CA GLY A 74 -16.62 -33.54 18.63
C GLY A 74 -17.90 -32.98 17.99
N GLY A 75 -18.16 -31.67 18.08
CA GLY A 75 -19.35 -30.99 17.53
C GLY A 75 -19.01 -29.93 16.46
N GLY A 76 -19.92 -29.71 15.51
CA GLY A 76 -19.80 -28.71 14.43
C GLY A 76 -20.02 -27.25 14.88
N ALA A 77 -19.99 -26.32 13.92
CA ALA A 77 -20.03 -24.86 14.14
C ALA A 77 -20.97 -24.44 15.29
N SER A 78 -20.40 -23.77 16.28
CA SER A 78 -21.03 -23.55 17.59
C SER A 78 -21.14 -22.07 17.93
N ILE A 79 -22.24 -21.68 18.55
CA ILE A 79 -22.43 -20.33 19.10
C ILE A 79 -21.99 -20.33 20.56
N LEU A 80 -21.02 -19.51 20.90
CA LEU A 80 -20.61 -19.26 22.28
C LEU A 80 -21.22 -17.94 22.75
N THR A 81 -22.12 -18.00 23.74
CA THR A 81 -22.80 -16.81 24.27
C THR A 81 -22.13 -16.37 25.58
N ILE A 82 -21.61 -15.15 25.61
CA ILE A 82 -21.08 -14.50 26.81
C ILE A 82 -22.28 -14.12 27.69
N HIS A 83 -22.26 -14.57 28.94
CA HIS A 83 -23.34 -14.35 29.90
C HIS A 83 -22.75 -13.91 31.26
N PRO A 84 -23.41 -13.01 32.01
CA PRO A 84 -24.67 -12.33 31.67
C PRO A 84 -24.54 -11.24 30.60
N ASP A 85 -25.69 -10.83 30.06
CA ASP A 85 -25.79 -9.87 28.96
C ASP A 85 -25.51 -8.42 29.39
N ASP A 86 -25.54 -8.14 30.68
CA ASP A 86 -25.19 -6.86 31.30
C ASP A 86 -23.71 -6.74 31.67
N ARG A 87 -22.92 -7.79 31.40
CA ARG A 87 -21.50 -7.81 31.76
C ARG A 87 -20.61 -7.27 30.65
N GLU A 88 -19.86 -6.23 30.95
CA GLU A 88 -18.73 -5.84 30.11
C GLU A 88 -17.55 -6.81 30.32
N ALA A 89 -17.01 -7.34 29.23
CA ALA A 89 -15.88 -8.27 29.28
C ALA A 89 -15.08 -8.22 27.98
N PHE A 90 -13.83 -8.66 28.06
CA PHE A 90 -13.03 -8.90 26.87
C PHE A 90 -12.34 -10.26 26.94
N TYR A 91 -12.13 -10.85 25.76
CA TYR A 91 -11.50 -12.15 25.59
C TYR A 91 -10.51 -12.12 24.44
N ILE A 92 -9.31 -12.65 24.68
CA ILE A 92 -8.41 -13.09 23.62
C ILE A 92 -8.79 -14.54 23.31
N VAL A 93 -9.19 -14.80 22.08
CA VAL A 93 -9.67 -16.12 21.66
C VAL A 93 -8.65 -16.77 20.74
N HIS A 94 -8.37 -18.04 20.99
CA HIS A 94 -7.70 -18.93 20.06
C HIS A 94 -8.66 -20.06 19.67
N ASN A 95 -9.12 -20.06 18.42
CA ASN A 95 -9.99 -21.11 17.96
C ASN A 95 -9.19 -22.25 17.31
N GLY A 96 -9.06 -23.37 18.00
CA GLY A 96 -8.53 -24.63 17.46
C GLY A 96 -9.56 -25.75 17.56
N SER A 97 -10.85 -25.40 17.46
CA SER A 97 -11.95 -26.35 17.65
C SER A 97 -12.25 -27.22 16.44
N GLY A 98 -11.62 -26.97 15.29
CA GLY A 98 -11.89 -27.66 14.02
C GLY A 98 -13.08 -27.09 13.24
N SER A 99 -13.70 -26.00 13.72
CA SER A 99 -14.79 -25.31 13.03
C SER A 99 -14.86 -23.83 13.39
N THR A 100 -15.59 -23.03 12.60
CA THR A 100 -15.88 -21.63 12.94
C THR A 100 -16.78 -21.56 14.16
N VAL A 101 -16.39 -20.74 15.15
CA VAL A 101 -17.17 -20.46 16.36
C VAL A 101 -17.66 -19.02 16.32
N THR A 102 -18.95 -18.82 16.54
CA THR A 102 -19.55 -17.48 16.58
C THR A 102 -19.77 -17.05 18.01
N PHE A 103 -19.16 -15.95 18.42
CA PHE A 103 -19.38 -15.34 19.73
C PHE A 103 -20.57 -14.40 19.69
N LYS A 104 -21.37 -14.40 20.75
CA LYS A 104 -22.50 -13.50 20.96
C LYS A 104 -22.55 -13.07 22.42
N GLN A 105 -23.27 -12.00 22.73
CA GLN A 105 -23.66 -11.67 24.11
C GLN A 105 -25.17 -11.78 24.33
N ARG A 106 -25.96 -11.75 23.24
CA ARG A 106 -27.39 -12.05 23.24
C ARG A 106 -27.75 -12.92 22.04
N ALA A 107 -28.85 -13.66 22.12
CA ALA A 107 -29.27 -14.55 21.04
C ALA A 107 -29.51 -13.82 19.69
N ALA A 108 -30.03 -12.60 19.76
CA ALA A 108 -30.51 -11.84 18.60
C ALA A 108 -29.44 -11.07 17.80
N ASN A 109 -28.21 -10.92 18.29
CA ASN A 109 -27.16 -10.23 17.52
C ASN A 109 -26.53 -11.17 16.47
N THR A 110 -25.84 -10.61 15.46
CA THR A 110 -25.12 -11.40 14.44
C THR A 110 -23.91 -12.10 15.04
N GLY A 111 -23.22 -11.43 15.97
CA GLY A 111 -22.04 -11.94 16.64
C GLY A 111 -20.75 -11.81 15.83
N VAL A 112 -19.65 -12.25 16.43
CA VAL A 112 -18.31 -12.29 15.82
C VAL A 112 -17.97 -13.74 15.47
N ALA A 113 -17.81 -14.02 14.18
CA ALA A 113 -17.37 -15.32 13.70
C ALA A 113 -15.84 -15.42 13.75
N VAL A 114 -15.33 -16.45 14.44
CA VAL A 114 -13.91 -16.77 14.53
C VAL A 114 -13.67 -18.09 13.81
N PRO A 115 -13.08 -18.09 12.60
CA PRO A 115 -12.76 -19.33 11.88
C PRO A 115 -11.83 -20.26 12.66
N ASP A 116 -11.80 -21.53 12.29
CA ASP A 116 -10.82 -22.47 12.84
C ASP A 116 -9.37 -22.01 12.52
N GLY A 117 -8.46 -22.24 13.47
CA GLY A 117 -7.08 -21.74 13.44
C GLY A 117 -6.93 -20.24 13.69
N ALA A 118 -8.01 -19.46 13.69
CA ALA A 118 -7.94 -18.01 13.84
C ALA A 118 -7.81 -17.56 15.30
N LYS A 119 -7.39 -16.30 15.46
CA LYS A 119 -7.37 -15.59 16.75
C LYS A 119 -8.24 -14.34 16.64
N ALA A 120 -8.87 -13.96 17.74
CA ALA A 120 -9.70 -12.77 17.84
C ALA A 120 -9.50 -12.05 19.17
N PHE A 121 -9.76 -10.75 19.19
CA PHE A 121 -9.84 -9.97 20.41
C PHE A 121 -11.28 -9.46 20.54
N ILE A 122 -12.08 -10.14 21.35
CA ILE A 122 -13.51 -9.90 21.44
C ILE A 122 -13.81 -9.02 22.64
N TYR A 123 -14.59 -7.95 22.43
CA TYR A 123 -15.18 -7.13 23.47
C TYR A 123 -16.69 -7.35 23.51
N ALA A 124 -17.24 -7.57 24.70
CA ALA A 124 -18.66 -7.69 25.00
C ALA A 124 -19.09 -6.43 25.77
N ASP A 125 -20.10 -5.71 25.28
CA ASP A 125 -20.42 -4.36 25.75
C ASP A 125 -21.41 -4.28 26.92
N GLY A 126 -21.96 -5.40 27.36
CA GLY A 126 -22.73 -5.45 28.61
C GLY A 126 -23.98 -4.57 28.62
N LYS A 127 -24.56 -4.22 27.46
CA LYS A 127 -25.75 -3.33 27.43
C LYS A 127 -27.06 -4.02 27.82
N GLY A 128 -27.01 -5.21 28.39
CA GLY A 128 -28.16 -5.97 28.87
C GLY A 128 -28.97 -6.63 27.75
N THR A 129 -30.02 -7.35 28.14
CA THR A 129 -30.77 -8.31 27.32
C THR A 129 -31.21 -7.83 25.94
N ASN A 130 -31.50 -6.55 25.79
CA ASN A 130 -32.03 -6.00 24.54
C ASN A 130 -30.95 -5.40 23.63
N ASN A 131 -29.79 -5.04 24.18
CA ASN A 131 -28.83 -4.18 23.49
C ASN A 131 -27.39 -4.70 23.52
N ALA A 132 -27.09 -5.74 24.29
CA ALA A 132 -25.75 -6.29 24.43
C ALA A 132 -25.20 -6.86 23.12
N ASP A 133 -23.97 -6.53 22.78
CA ASP A 133 -23.31 -6.95 21.56
C ASP A 133 -21.84 -7.33 21.78
N VAL A 134 -21.26 -7.98 20.77
CA VAL A 134 -19.84 -8.31 20.75
C VAL A 134 -19.15 -7.73 19.52
N PHE A 135 -17.92 -7.30 19.71
CA PHE A 135 -17.09 -6.65 18.70
C PHE A 135 -15.73 -7.34 18.64
N ASP A 136 -15.19 -7.53 17.44
CA ASP A 136 -13.80 -7.94 17.27
C ASP A 136 -12.95 -6.68 17.15
N LEU A 137 -12.16 -6.37 18.17
CA LEU A 137 -11.33 -5.17 18.18
C LEU A 137 -10.21 -5.19 17.12
N LEU A 138 -9.96 -6.35 16.51
CA LEU A 138 -9.04 -6.49 15.39
C LEU A 138 -9.75 -6.40 14.03
N SER A 139 -11.08 -6.25 13.98
CA SER A 139 -11.80 -6.06 12.71
C SER A 139 -11.49 -4.72 12.07
N ASP A 140 -11.10 -3.69 12.83
CA ASP A 140 -10.81 -2.38 12.24
C ASP A 140 -9.39 -2.31 11.64
N ILE A 141 -8.54 -3.29 11.95
CA ILE A 141 -7.34 -3.62 11.17
C ILE A 141 -7.78 -4.55 10.01
N SER A 142 -8.81 -4.12 9.28
CA SER A 142 -9.31 -4.76 8.06
C SER A 142 -9.43 -3.72 6.95
N THR A 143 -9.31 -4.19 5.71
CA THR A 143 -9.76 -3.43 4.54
C THR A 143 -11.06 -4.05 4.06
N GLY A 144 -12.18 -3.34 4.19
CA GLY A 144 -13.49 -3.82 3.73
C GLY A 144 -14.04 -5.02 4.51
N GLY A 145 -13.74 -5.14 5.82
CA GLY A 145 -14.25 -6.22 6.67
C GLY A 145 -13.46 -7.53 6.61
N THR A 146 -12.41 -7.61 5.77
CA THR A 146 -11.45 -8.71 5.76
C THR A 146 -10.19 -8.32 6.52
N LYS A 147 -9.90 -9.01 7.63
CA LYS A 147 -8.70 -8.73 8.44
C LYS A 147 -7.45 -8.72 7.57
N VAL A 148 -6.65 -7.68 7.69
CA VAL A 148 -5.41 -7.54 6.92
C VAL A 148 -4.47 -8.69 7.30
N THR A 149 -4.17 -9.53 6.32
CA THR A 149 -3.19 -10.61 6.41
C THR A 149 -1.79 -10.09 6.10
N GLN A 150 -0.76 -10.85 6.50
CA GLN A 150 0.63 -10.51 6.17
C GLN A 150 0.86 -10.39 4.65
N ALA A 151 0.10 -11.15 3.83
CA ALA A 151 0.19 -11.12 2.38
C ALA A 151 -0.36 -9.82 1.76
N GLU A 152 -1.37 -9.20 2.38
CA GLU A 152 -1.95 -7.93 1.91
C GLU A 152 -1.11 -6.72 2.30
N LEU A 153 -0.35 -6.81 3.41
CA LEU A 153 0.65 -5.81 3.80
C LEU A 153 2.03 -6.05 3.12
N ALA A 154 2.15 -7.06 2.25
CA ALA A 154 3.43 -7.49 1.66
C ALA A 154 4.01 -6.55 0.58
N LEU A 155 3.59 -5.28 0.54
CA LEU A 155 4.19 -4.26 -0.33
C LEU A 155 5.54 -3.73 0.23
N LEU A 156 5.87 -4.02 1.50
CA LEU A 156 7.14 -3.61 2.14
C LEU A 156 7.94 -4.77 2.76
N ALA A 157 7.33 -5.95 2.91
CA ALA A 157 7.91 -7.03 3.71
C ALA A 157 8.65 -8.05 2.83
N GLY A 158 9.73 -7.65 2.14
CA GLY A 158 10.83 -8.51 1.61
C GLY A 158 10.52 -9.78 0.78
N GLY A 159 9.27 -10.15 0.61
CA GLY A 159 8.75 -11.37 -0.01
C GLY A 159 7.71 -11.08 -1.08
N SER A 160 7.53 -9.80 -1.45
CA SER A 160 7.03 -9.46 -2.78
C SER A 160 8.06 -9.97 -3.78
N THR A 161 7.85 -11.17 -4.30
CA THR A 161 8.65 -11.68 -5.40
C THR A 161 8.37 -10.80 -6.59
N ILE A 162 9.42 -10.16 -7.13
CA ILE A 162 9.39 -9.50 -8.43
C ILE A 162 8.98 -10.58 -9.44
N GLY A 163 7.69 -10.63 -9.77
CA GLY A 163 7.14 -11.60 -10.69
C GLY A 163 7.57 -11.28 -12.12
N THR A 164 7.63 -12.30 -12.97
CA THR A 164 7.82 -12.14 -14.42
C THR A 164 6.49 -11.93 -15.16
N THR A 165 5.39 -11.72 -14.43
CA THR A 165 4.09 -11.44 -15.03
C THR A 165 4.15 -10.10 -15.74
N ALA A 166 3.73 -10.07 -17.00
CA ALA A 166 3.71 -8.83 -17.78
C ALA A 166 2.82 -7.79 -17.10
N VAL A 167 3.30 -6.54 -17.07
CA VAL A 167 2.52 -5.40 -16.56
C VAL A 167 1.47 -5.03 -17.62
N ALA A 168 0.19 -5.12 -17.26
CA ALA A 168 -0.91 -4.62 -18.07
C ALA A 168 -1.13 -3.13 -17.85
N ALA A 169 -1.73 -2.45 -18.83
CA ALA A 169 -1.99 -1.01 -18.76
C ALA A 169 -2.82 -0.58 -17.53
N GLY A 170 -3.72 -1.46 -17.07
CA GLY A 170 -4.57 -1.25 -15.89
C GLY A 170 -3.90 -1.60 -14.56
N ASP A 171 -2.71 -2.20 -14.56
CA ASP A 171 -2.02 -2.57 -13.33
C ASP A 171 -1.62 -1.32 -12.56
N GLY A 172 -1.83 -1.36 -11.24
CA GLY A 172 -1.54 -0.24 -10.37
C GLY A 172 -0.16 -0.32 -9.73
N ILE A 173 0.64 0.73 -9.94
CA ILE A 173 1.96 0.95 -9.33
C ILE A 173 1.78 1.81 -8.09
N LEU A 174 2.39 1.41 -6.97
CA LEU A 174 2.36 2.20 -5.74
C LEU A 174 3.47 3.27 -5.75
N THR A 175 3.10 4.52 -5.51
CA THR A 175 4.03 5.64 -5.42
C THR A 175 3.72 6.55 -4.24
N ASN A 176 4.73 7.32 -3.82
CA ASN A 176 4.58 8.39 -2.85
C ASN A 176 4.51 9.72 -3.60
N ASP A 177 3.36 10.38 -3.56
CA ASP A 177 3.11 11.68 -4.18
C ASP A 177 2.90 12.72 -3.07
N GLY A 178 3.93 13.52 -2.81
CA GLY A 178 3.90 14.58 -1.80
C GLY A 178 3.61 14.10 -0.37
N GLY A 179 4.03 12.88 -0.01
CA GLY A 179 3.78 12.27 1.30
C GLY A 179 2.52 11.41 1.37
N THR A 180 1.73 11.34 0.29
CA THR A 180 0.55 10.47 0.19
C THR A 180 0.86 9.25 -0.68
N MET A 181 0.62 8.05 -0.15
CA MET A 181 0.72 6.82 -0.95
C MET A 181 -0.47 6.74 -1.92
N ARG A 182 -0.18 6.55 -3.20
CA ARG A 182 -1.16 6.41 -4.27
C ARG A 182 -0.88 5.16 -5.08
N GLN A 183 -1.94 4.58 -5.64
CA GLN A 183 -1.83 3.61 -6.71
C GLN A 183 -2.12 4.32 -8.03
N THR A 184 -1.16 4.30 -8.95
CA THR A 184 -1.24 4.95 -10.26
C THR A 184 -1.02 3.89 -11.33
N THR A 185 -1.82 3.92 -12.39
CA THR A 185 -1.76 2.87 -13.40
C THR A 185 -0.46 2.90 -14.19
N ALA A 186 -0.04 1.74 -14.68
CA ALA A 186 1.09 1.61 -15.60
C ALA A 186 0.89 2.47 -16.87
N ALA A 187 -0.35 2.60 -17.36
CA ALA A 187 -0.68 3.48 -18.48
C ALA A 187 -0.38 4.96 -18.19
N THR A 188 -0.72 5.45 -17.00
CA THR A 188 -0.43 6.83 -16.59
C THR A 188 1.07 7.07 -16.49
N PHE A 189 1.82 6.13 -15.91
CA PHE A 189 3.28 6.22 -15.88
C PHE A 189 3.90 6.18 -17.28
N SER A 190 3.43 5.29 -18.16
CA SER A 190 3.86 5.26 -19.55
C SER A 190 3.64 6.61 -20.25
N THR A 191 2.48 7.23 -20.02
CA THR A 191 2.17 8.55 -20.56
C THR A 191 3.15 9.61 -20.03
N TYR A 192 3.39 9.62 -18.71
CA TYR A 192 4.33 10.54 -18.09
C TYR A 192 5.74 10.37 -18.64
N PHE A 193 6.27 9.14 -18.70
CA PHE A 193 7.61 8.90 -19.24
C PHE A 193 7.71 9.32 -20.70
N ASN A 194 6.74 8.95 -21.55
CA ASN A 194 6.75 9.33 -22.97
C ASN A 194 6.71 10.85 -23.18
N GLN A 195 5.95 11.59 -22.36
CA GLN A 195 5.94 13.06 -22.42
C GLN A 195 7.28 13.68 -22.03
N ASN A 196 8.04 13.03 -21.16
CA ASN A 196 9.34 13.53 -20.70
C ASN A 196 10.53 13.01 -21.53
N LEU A 197 10.29 12.15 -22.54
CA LEU A 197 11.34 11.68 -23.46
C LEU A 197 11.74 12.73 -24.51
N VAL A 198 10.81 13.61 -24.90
CA VAL A 198 11.01 14.62 -25.93
C VAL A 198 10.57 15.98 -25.40
N GLU A 199 11.48 16.94 -25.37
CA GLU A 199 11.17 18.33 -25.09
C GLU A 199 10.55 18.98 -26.33
N VAL A 200 9.26 19.28 -26.26
CA VAL A 200 8.55 20.01 -27.30
C VAL A 200 8.70 21.51 -27.02
N LYS A 201 9.52 22.19 -27.82
CA LYS A 201 9.71 23.65 -27.72
C LYS A 201 8.50 24.38 -28.30
N SER A 202 8.21 25.57 -27.77
CA SER A 202 7.17 26.45 -28.31
C SER A 202 7.47 26.84 -29.76
N LEU A 203 6.42 27.04 -30.57
CA LEU A 203 6.55 27.54 -31.94
C LEU A 203 7.35 28.86 -31.98
N ALA A 204 8.42 28.89 -32.77
CA ALA A 204 9.26 30.08 -32.93
C ALA A 204 9.06 30.72 -34.30
N THR A 205 8.86 32.04 -34.35
CA THR A 205 8.88 32.79 -35.61
C THR A 205 10.24 33.46 -35.74
N ILE A 206 11.01 33.12 -36.77
CA ILE A 206 12.41 33.54 -36.90
C ILE A 206 12.61 34.57 -38.00
N SER A 207 13.20 35.71 -37.62
CA SER A 207 13.69 36.78 -38.49
C SER A 207 15.21 36.99 -38.29
N GLY A 208 15.96 35.91 -38.10
CA GLY A 208 17.42 35.88 -37.94
C GLY A 208 17.90 34.45 -37.66
N ALA A 209 18.87 34.32 -36.75
CA ALA A 209 19.25 33.02 -36.20
C ALA A 209 18.38 32.65 -35.00
N LEU A 210 18.13 31.34 -34.80
CA LEU A 210 17.54 30.79 -33.59
C LEU A 210 18.42 29.63 -33.09
N ASP A 211 18.68 29.62 -31.79
CA ASP A 211 19.39 28.53 -31.15
C ASP A 211 18.39 27.52 -30.55
N VAL A 212 18.58 26.25 -30.89
CA VAL A 212 17.79 25.12 -30.37
C VAL A 212 18.71 24.30 -29.50
N ILE A 213 18.51 24.41 -28.19
CA ILE A 213 19.35 23.75 -27.18
C ILE A 213 18.53 22.62 -26.55
N ALA A 214 19.06 21.40 -26.62
CA ALA A 214 18.48 20.26 -25.91
C ALA A 214 18.72 20.37 -24.41
N GLY A 215 17.73 19.98 -23.61
CA GLY A 215 17.92 19.65 -22.21
C GLY A 215 18.88 18.47 -22.03
N ALA A 216 19.43 18.31 -20.81
CA ALA A 216 20.34 17.20 -20.52
C ALA A 216 19.65 15.86 -20.77
N ALA A 217 20.16 15.11 -21.75
CA ALA A 217 19.64 13.82 -22.17
C ALA A 217 18.14 13.85 -22.55
N THR A 218 17.67 14.87 -23.28
CA THR A 218 16.32 14.89 -23.87
C THR A 218 16.36 15.16 -25.38
N SER A 219 15.61 14.37 -26.16
CA SER A 219 15.37 14.69 -27.57
C SER A 219 14.55 15.98 -27.69
N VAL A 220 14.64 16.68 -28.81
CA VAL A 220 13.94 17.96 -29.02
C VAL A 220 13.03 17.90 -30.23
N TYR A 221 11.86 18.53 -30.12
CA TYR A 221 11.02 18.86 -31.26
C TYR A 221 10.76 20.38 -31.26
N GLN A 222 11.24 21.08 -32.29
CA GLN A 222 11.12 22.52 -32.46
C GLN A 222 10.32 22.83 -33.72
N GLN A 223 9.20 23.53 -33.55
CA GLN A 223 8.43 24.07 -34.68
C GLN A 223 8.90 25.48 -35.02
N VAL A 224 8.99 25.81 -36.30
CA VAL A 224 9.52 27.10 -36.75
C VAL A 224 8.71 27.69 -37.90
N VAL A 225 8.38 28.98 -37.79
CA VAL A 225 7.91 29.83 -38.89
C VAL A 225 9.09 30.68 -39.38
N VAL A 226 9.44 30.55 -40.65
CA VAL A 226 10.52 31.32 -41.28
C VAL A 226 9.92 32.57 -41.90
N SER A 227 10.20 33.75 -41.34
CA SER A 227 9.48 34.97 -41.72
C SER A 227 9.85 35.52 -43.10
N SER A 228 11.09 35.30 -43.54
CA SER A 228 11.63 35.87 -44.78
C SER A 228 12.89 35.15 -45.23
N GLY A 229 13.17 35.17 -46.53
CA GLY A 229 14.46 34.79 -47.09
C GLY A 229 14.95 33.40 -46.70
N THR A 230 16.24 33.29 -46.38
CA THR A 230 16.85 32.08 -45.82
C THR A 230 17.34 32.37 -44.41
N GLN A 231 16.79 31.66 -43.43
CA GLN A 231 17.12 31.86 -42.01
C GLN A 231 17.97 30.72 -41.48
N THR A 232 18.55 30.90 -40.29
CA THR A 232 19.46 29.92 -39.69
C THR A 232 18.90 29.36 -38.37
N ILE A 233 18.96 28.05 -38.20
CA ILE A 233 18.80 27.39 -36.90
C ILE A 233 20.17 26.86 -36.49
N ASN A 234 20.61 27.15 -35.28
CA ASN A 234 21.76 26.49 -34.68
C ASN A 234 21.26 25.49 -33.65
N VAL A 235 21.43 24.21 -33.93
CA VAL A 235 21.13 23.14 -32.97
C VAL A 235 22.39 22.86 -32.17
N GLN A 236 22.31 23.04 -30.85
CA GLN A 236 23.36 22.65 -29.94
C GLN A 236 23.17 21.21 -29.52
N THR A 237 24.25 20.42 -29.58
CA THR A 237 24.17 18.97 -29.50
C THR A 237 24.84 18.37 -28.27
N ASP A 238 25.58 19.16 -27.50
CA ASP A 238 26.40 18.69 -26.37
C ASP A 238 25.62 18.05 -25.23
N ASN A 239 24.34 18.42 -25.10
CA ASN A 239 23.47 17.86 -24.07
C ASN A 239 22.77 16.57 -24.51
N LEU A 240 22.93 16.15 -25.77
CA LEU A 240 22.35 14.92 -26.29
C LEU A 240 23.23 13.71 -25.96
N VAL A 241 22.61 12.58 -25.66
CA VAL A 241 23.30 11.29 -25.58
C VAL A 241 23.03 10.45 -26.82
N ALA A 242 23.86 9.44 -27.07
CA ALA A 242 23.73 8.57 -28.23
C ALA A 242 22.30 7.98 -28.34
N GLY A 243 21.70 8.06 -29.54
CA GLY A 243 20.34 7.64 -29.82
C GLY A 243 19.28 8.74 -29.73
N GLN A 244 19.64 9.93 -29.22
CA GLN A 244 18.73 11.07 -29.17
C GLN A 244 18.73 11.86 -30.46
N TYR A 245 17.68 12.66 -30.63
CA TYR A 245 17.42 13.36 -31.88
C TYR A 245 16.87 14.75 -31.64
N VAL A 246 17.04 15.60 -32.65
CA VAL A 246 16.34 16.88 -32.74
C VAL A 246 15.56 16.91 -34.04
N ILE A 247 14.30 17.29 -33.95
CA ILE A 247 13.40 17.49 -35.07
C ILE A 247 13.15 18.98 -35.22
N ILE A 248 13.41 19.51 -36.41
CA ILE A 248 13.03 20.86 -36.81
C ILE A 248 11.88 20.75 -37.80
N ASP A 249 10.71 21.26 -37.41
CA ASP A 249 9.50 21.28 -38.21
C ASP A 249 9.23 22.70 -38.72
N LYS A 250 9.59 22.94 -39.99
CA LYS A 250 9.37 24.20 -40.69
C LYS A 250 7.93 24.27 -41.19
N LYS A 251 7.17 25.21 -40.64
CA LYS A 251 5.76 25.47 -41.01
C LYS A 251 5.59 26.37 -42.23
N THR A 252 6.66 27.03 -42.69
CA THR A 252 6.60 27.98 -43.82
C THR A 252 6.98 27.30 -45.13
N SER A 253 6.16 27.49 -46.16
CA SER A 253 6.40 26.97 -47.53
C SER A 253 7.10 27.94 -48.48
N ALA A 254 7.12 29.24 -48.17
CA ALA A 254 7.68 30.26 -49.07
C ALA A 254 9.18 30.52 -48.86
N ASN A 255 9.68 30.25 -47.65
CA ASN A 255 11.02 30.64 -47.22
C ASN A 255 11.88 29.41 -46.90
N SER A 256 13.20 29.59 -46.97
CA SER A 256 14.19 28.52 -46.77
C SER A 256 14.84 28.63 -45.39
N MET A 257 15.44 27.55 -44.94
CA MET A 257 16.17 27.48 -43.67
C MET A 257 17.47 26.70 -43.85
N THR A 258 18.53 27.14 -43.16
CA THR A 258 19.75 26.36 -42.97
C THR A 258 19.81 25.91 -41.52
N ILE A 259 20.12 24.65 -41.29
CA ILE A 259 20.26 24.10 -39.94
C ILE A 259 21.73 23.77 -39.72
N ASN A 260 22.38 24.48 -38.80
CA ASN A 260 23.72 24.20 -38.33
C ASN A 260 23.64 23.26 -37.14
N TRP A 261 24.42 22.17 -37.18
CA TRP A 261 24.54 21.25 -36.05
C TRP A 261 25.90 21.46 -35.43
N ASN A 262 25.91 21.90 -34.17
CA ASN A 262 27.11 22.33 -33.51
C ASN A 262 27.36 21.46 -32.27
N ALA A 263 28.58 20.92 -32.19
CA ALA A 263 29.14 20.43 -30.94
C ALA A 263 29.83 21.64 -30.26
N GLY A 264 29.17 22.27 -29.30
CA GLY A 264 29.64 23.46 -28.61
C GLY A 264 29.13 23.54 -27.17
N ASP A 265 30.00 23.99 -26.27
CA ASP A 265 29.94 23.92 -24.79
C ASP A 265 28.78 24.69 -24.09
N GLY A 266 27.80 25.16 -24.85
CA GLY A 266 26.64 25.90 -24.34
C GLY A 266 26.90 27.34 -23.94
N SER A 267 28.11 27.88 -24.18
CA SER A 267 28.49 29.23 -23.74
C SER A 267 29.04 30.14 -24.84
N THR A 268 29.35 29.64 -26.03
CA THR A 268 29.98 30.44 -27.09
C THR A 268 29.14 30.45 -28.36
N ALA A 269 29.03 31.61 -29.02
CA ALA A 269 28.37 31.74 -30.32
C ALA A 269 29.21 31.01 -31.39
N LEU A 270 28.61 29.99 -32.01
CA LEU A 270 29.30 28.95 -32.78
C LEU A 270 29.52 29.39 -34.23
N SER A 271 30.74 29.83 -34.54
CA SER A 271 31.25 30.05 -35.91
C SER A 271 32.62 29.38 -36.06
N GLY A 272 32.91 28.71 -37.19
CA GLY A 272 34.21 28.09 -37.47
C GLY A 272 34.13 26.60 -37.88
N ASP A 273 35.29 25.93 -37.92
CA ASP A 273 35.49 24.58 -38.49
C ASP A 273 34.80 23.43 -37.71
N ASN A 274 34.27 23.71 -36.51
CA ASN A 274 33.53 22.75 -35.67
C ASN A 274 32.01 22.74 -35.93
N VAL A 275 31.54 23.50 -36.92
CA VAL A 275 30.13 23.59 -37.32
C VAL A 275 29.90 22.69 -38.53
N SER A 276 29.15 21.61 -38.35
CA SER A 276 28.59 20.92 -39.52
C SER A 276 27.49 21.80 -40.08
N ARG A 277 27.72 22.42 -41.23
CA ARG A 277 26.68 23.09 -42.02
C ARG A 277 25.71 21.99 -42.47
N GLY A 278 24.69 21.76 -41.66
CA GLY A 278 23.66 20.77 -41.94
C GLY A 278 22.73 21.24 -43.05
N ILE A 279 21.77 20.36 -43.32
CA ILE A 279 20.74 20.45 -44.35
C ILE A 279 20.24 21.89 -44.56
N SER A 280 20.18 22.31 -45.84
CA SER A 280 19.41 23.48 -46.26
C SER A 280 18.03 23.03 -46.70
N LEU A 281 17.02 23.32 -45.87
CA LEU A 281 15.63 23.10 -46.21
C LEU A 281 15.18 24.21 -47.17
N GLY A 282 15.00 23.86 -48.44
CA GLY A 282 14.41 24.74 -49.44
C GLY A 282 12.95 25.09 -49.14
N SER A 283 12.34 25.92 -49.99
CA SER A 283 10.91 26.27 -49.91
C SER A 283 10.01 25.03 -49.82
N SER A 284 10.36 23.97 -50.55
CA SER A 284 9.61 22.71 -50.58
C SER A 284 9.89 21.77 -49.41
N ALA A 285 10.93 21.95 -48.58
CA ALA A 285 11.21 21.04 -47.47
C ALA A 285 10.53 21.50 -46.18
N GLU A 286 10.08 20.59 -45.32
CA GLU A 286 9.31 20.93 -44.10
C GLU A 286 9.83 20.31 -42.82
N LEU A 287 10.54 19.19 -42.91
CA LEU A 287 11.00 18.46 -41.73
C LEU A 287 12.47 18.12 -41.91
N ALA A 288 13.27 18.44 -40.89
CA ALA A 288 14.63 17.90 -40.74
C ALA A 288 14.72 17.14 -39.43
N ILE A 289 15.40 16.00 -39.47
CA ILE A 289 15.72 15.20 -38.29
C ILE A 289 17.23 15.02 -38.26
N GLY A 290 17.85 15.35 -37.13
CA GLY A 290 19.24 14.99 -36.83
C GLY A 290 19.29 14.01 -35.68
N ILE A 291 19.96 12.87 -35.90
CA ILE A 291 20.13 11.80 -34.90
C ILE A 291 21.59 11.77 -34.47
N TYR A 292 21.82 11.82 -33.16
CA TYR A 292 23.15 11.76 -32.58
C TYR A 292 23.57 10.30 -32.32
N ASN A 293 24.70 9.87 -32.86
CA ASN A 293 25.23 8.53 -32.60
C ASN A 293 26.28 8.49 -31.46
N GLY A 294 26.53 9.62 -30.79
CA GLY A 294 27.56 9.76 -29.76
C GLY A 294 28.87 10.39 -30.23
N THR A 295 29.10 10.49 -31.54
CA THR A 295 30.30 11.14 -32.12
C THR A 295 29.99 12.00 -33.35
N SER A 296 28.83 11.81 -33.97
CA SER A 296 28.45 12.43 -35.24
C SER A 296 26.92 12.48 -35.39
N PHE A 297 26.45 13.29 -36.34
CA PHE A 297 25.04 13.38 -36.69
C PHE A 297 24.75 12.71 -38.03
N SER A 298 23.68 11.92 -38.07
CA SER A 298 23.04 11.49 -39.31
C SER A 298 21.78 12.30 -39.52
N PHE A 299 21.48 12.63 -40.78
CA PHE A 299 20.43 13.58 -41.10
C PHE A 299 19.53 13.09 -42.23
N THR A 300 18.23 13.41 -42.12
CA THR A 300 17.20 13.12 -43.12
C THR A 300 16.29 14.34 -43.27
N GLU A 301 15.88 14.65 -44.50
CA GLU A 301 14.88 15.68 -44.80
C GLU A 301 13.66 15.12 -45.52
N THR A 302 12.51 15.78 -45.34
CA THR A 302 11.28 15.50 -46.09
C THR A 302 10.95 16.69 -47.00
N VAL A 303 10.85 16.42 -48.30
CA VAL A 303 10.49 17.40 -49.35
C VAL A 303 9.01 17.23 -49.74
N LYS A 304 8.28 18.34 -49.88
CA LYS A 304 6.93 18.41 -50.43
C LYS A 304 6.93 18.19 -51.93
N PHE A 305 5.92 17.45 -52.38
CA PHE A 305 5.47 17.43 -53.76
C PHE A 305 4.48 18.58 -54.00
#